data_AF-A0A9J6FLX7-F1
#
_entry.id   AF-A0A9J6FLX7-F1
#
_cell.length_a   1.000
_cell.length_b   1.000
_cell.length_c   1.000
_cell.angle_alpha   90.00
_cell.angle_beta   90.00
_cell.angle_gamma   90.00
#
_symmetry.space_group_name_H-M   'P 1'
#
loop_
_entity.id
_entity.type
_entity.pdbx_description
1 polymer ?
#
loop_
_entity_poly.entity_id
_entity_poly.type
_entity_poly.pdbx_seq_one_letter_code
_entity_poly.pdbx_strand_id
1 'polypeptide(L)'
;MWVAKSLLLSFSLFKGYDEIKTYFPPSASGLLEWLEENYVVGEPRQLPCGIVIWAPPRFPPELWSVGHVIAEGQPRGNNATEGWHSRLLKVVGAAHPGFSRFLCTLQREEAATSDRLQACLRDQQAGRQKKALRLREEKLMRLCGNR
;
A
#
# COMPACT_ATOMS: atom_id res chain seq x y z
N MET A 1 -4.80 -5.76 -15.89
CA MET A 1 -4.97 -6.54 -14.64
C MET A 1 -5.17 -5.68 -13.38
N TRP A 2 -4.75 -4.41 -13.37
CA TRP A 2 -4.86 -3.49 -12.22
C TRP A 2 -6.30 -3.07 -11.86
N VAL A 3 -7.13 -2.77 -12.87
CA VAL A 3 -8.52 -2.32 -12.66
C VAL A 3 -9.38 -3.37 -11.95
N ALA A 4 -9.24 -4.65 -12.32
CA ALA A 4 -10.01 -5.74 -11.72
C ALA A 4 -9.66 -5.97 -10.23
N LYS A 5 -8.39 -5.77 -9.85
CA LYS A 5 -7.96 -5.88 -8.45
C LYS A 5 -8.45 -4.71 -7.59
N SER A 6 -8.45 -3.49 -8.13
CA SER A 6 -9.02 -2.32 -7.44
C SER A 6 -10.50 -2.51 -7.12
N LEU A 7 -11.27 -3.07 -8.08
CA LEU A 7 -12.71 -3.31 -7.94
C LEU A 7 -13.05 -4.41 -6.93
N LEU A 8 -12.23 -5.46 -6.82
CA LEU A 8 -12.42 -6.50 -5.81
C LEU A 8 -12.07 -6.00 -4.40
N LEU A 9 -11.06 -5.13 -4.31
CA LEU A 9 -10.66 -4.52 -3.05
C LEU A 9 -11.71 -3.51 -2.55
N SER A 10 -12.28 -2.71 -3.46
CA SER A 10 -13.35 -1.78 -3.14
C SER A 10 -14.62 -2.51 -2.71
N PHE A 11 -15.01 -3.59 -3.40
CA PHE A 11 -16.17 -4.41 -3.01
C PHE A 11 -16.02 -5.02 -1.61
N SER A 12 -14.84 -5.56 -1.27
CA SER A 12 -14.57 -6.07 0.08
C SER A 12 -14.57 -4.96 1.14
N LEU A 13 -14.20 -3.74 0.77
CA LEU A 13 -14.13 -2.60 1.68
C LEU A 13 -15.52 -2.09 2.02
N PHE A 14 -16.43 -1.96 1.05
CA PHE A 14 -17.82 -1.57 1.31
C PHE A 14 -18.52 -2.60 2.20
N LYS A 15 -18.35 -3.90 1.93
CA LYS A 15 -18.92 -4.96 2.76
C LYS A 15 -18.40 -4.93 4.20
N GLY A 16 -17.09 -4.78 4.37
CA GLY A 16 -16.48 -4.68 5.70
C GLY A 16 -16.90 -3.40 6.43
N TYR A 17 -17.05 -2.30 5.71
CA TYR A 17 -17.52 -1.05 6.26
C TYR A 17 -18.99 -1.14 6.73
N ASP A 18 -19.88 -1.73 5.93
CA ASP A 18 -21.28 -1.96 6.29
C ASP A 18 -21.41 -2.80 7.58
N GLU A 19 -20.57 -3.84 7.73
CA GLU A 19 -20.52 -4.64 8.95
C GLU A 19 -20.09 -3.80 10.16
N ILE A 20 -19.04 -2.98 10.03
CA ILE A 20 -18.52 -2.16 11.13
C ILE A 20 -19.51 -1.04 11.49
N LYS A 21 -20.21 -0.47 10.49
CA LYS A 21 -21.20 0.60 10.67
C LYS A 21 -22.28 0.24 11.70
N THR A 22 -22.64 -1.05 11.79
CA THR A 22 -23.64 -1.54 12.77
C THR A 22 -23.23 -1.38 14.23
N TYR A 23 -21.93 -1.29 14.53
CA TYR A 23 -21.42 -1.18 15.90
C TYR A 23 -21.25 0.26 16.40
N PHE A 24 -21.43 1.25 15.52
CA PHE A 24 -21.25 2.65 15.89
C PHE A 24 -22.47 3.18 16.66
N PRO A 25 -22.25 3.94 17.76
CA PRO A 25 -23.35 4.54 18.50
C PRO A 25 -24.00 5.67 17.68
N PRO A 26 -25.32 5.93 17.84
CA PRO A 26 -26.00 7.03 17.15
C PRO A 26 -25.38 8.41 17.39
N SER A 27 -24.71 8.61 18.53
CA SER A 27 -23.96 9.82 18.85
C SER A 27 -22.79 10.10 17.90
N ALA A 28 -22.31 9.09 17.16
CA ALA A 28 -21.21 9.20 16.20
C ALA A 28 -21.70 9.32 14.73
N SER A 29 -23.00 9.55 14.49
CA SER A 29 -23.57 9.60 13.13
C SER A 29 -22.87 10.62 12.23
N GLY A 30 -22.56 11.82 12.74
CA GLY A 30 -21.85 12.84 11.96
C GLY A 30 -20.41 12.44 11.60
N LEU A 31 -19.76 11.59 12.41
CA LEU A 31 -18.44 11.04 12.06
C LEU A 31 -18.54 9.98 10.96
N LEU A 32 -19.59 9.15 10.99
CA LEU A 32 -19.85 8.15 9.95
C LEU A 32 -20.11 8.82 8.60
N GLU A 33 -20.99 9.81 8.58
CA GLU A 33 -21.33 10.58 7.37
C GLU A 33 -20.07 11.22 6.77
N TRP A 34 -19.28 11.91 7.61
CA TRP A 34 -18.00 12.49 7.18
C TRP A 34 -17.03 11.43 6.60
N LEU A 35 -16.96 10.24 7.20
CA LEU A 35 -16.07 9.17 6.75
C LEU A 35 -16.57 8.54 5.43
N GLU A 36 -17.88 8.38 5.26
CA GLU A 36 -18.50 7.92 4.01
C GLU A 36 -18.20 8.90 2.87
N GLU A 37 -18.39 10.19 3.11
CA GLU A 37 -18.13 11.24 2.13
C GLU A 37 -16.64 11.35 1.77
N ASN A 38 -15.75 11.27 2.75
CA ASN A 38 -14.33 11.59 2.53
C ASN A 38 -13.47 10.38 2.15
N TYR A 39 -13.83 9.15 2.55
CA TYR A 39 -12.92 7.99 2.43
C TYR A 39 -13.52 6.76 1.73
N VAL A 40 -14.85 6.58 1.76
CA VAL A 40 -15.49 5.31 1.34
C VAL A 40 -16.33 5.49 0.09
N VAL A 41 -17.38 6.31 0.16
CA VAL A 41 -18.42 6.44 -0.88
C VAL A 41 -18.19 7.65 -1.77
N GLY A 42 -17.91 8.82 -1.18
CA GLY A 42 -17.84 10.09 -1.91
C GLY A 42 -19.14 10.89 -1.88
N GLU A 43 -19.13 12.07 -2.50
CA GLU A 43 -20.27 13.00 -2.45
C GLU A 43 -21.28 12.73 -3.59
N PRO A 44 -22.58 12.63 -3.29
CA PRO A 44 -23.61 12.57 -4.30
C PRO A 44 -23.80 13.95 -4.93
N ARG A 45 -23.67 14.03 -6.26
CA ARG A 45 -23.93 15.23 -7.05
C ARG A 45 -25.16 15.02 -7.93
N GLN A 46 -26.19 15.81 -7.68
CA GLN A 46 -27.39 15.82 -8.50
C GLN A 46 -27.16 16.67 -9.76
N LEU A 47 -27.38 16.07 -10.92
CA LEU A 47 -27.35 16.77 -12.20
C LEU A 47 -28.70 17.46 -12.45
N PRO A 48 -28.73 18.52 -13.28
CA PRO A 48 -29.96 19.23 -13.63
C PRO A 48 -31.06 18.35 -14.24
N CYS A 49 -30.69 17.22 -14.84
CA CYS A 49 -31.61 16.23 -15.41
C CYS A 49 -32.23 15.28 -14.37
N GLY A 50 -31.96 15.46 -13.07
CA GLY A 50 -32.46 14.61 -11.99
C GLY A 50 -31.63 13.36 -11.74
N ILE A 51 -30.60 13.09 -12.54
CA ILE A 51 -29.67 11.98 -12.35
C ILE A 51 -28.71 12.30 -11.20
N VAL A 52 -28.53 11.36 -10.27
CA VAL A 52 -27.50 11.45 -9.22
C VAL A 52 -26.25 10.72 -9.67
N ILE A 53 -25.13 11.43 -9.73
CA ILE A 53 -23.80 10.86 -9.94
C ILE A 53 -23.00 10.94 -8.64
N TRP A 54 -22.16 9.96 -8.37
CA TRP A 54 -21.28 9.98 -7.19
C TRP A 54 -19.91 10.50 -7.60
N ALA A 55 -19.48 11.60 -6.98
CA ALA A 55 -18.11 12.04 -7.07
C ALA A 55 -17.21 11.09 -6.28
N PRO A 56 -15.98 10.79 -6.74
CA PRO A 56 -15.06 9.99 -5.96
C PRO A 56 -14.77 10.69 -4.62
N PRO A 57 -14.58 9.91 -3.53
CA PRO A 57 -14.25 10.46 -2.22
C PRO A 57 -12.95 11.28 -2.27
N ARG A 58 -12.82 12.22 -1.35
CA ARG A 58 -11.63 13.10 -1.26
C ARG A 58 -10.33 12.32 -1.08
N PHE A 59 -10.41 11.23 -0.33
CA PHE A 59 -9.31 10.30 -0.06
C PHE A 59 -9.72 8.89 -0.51
N PRO A 60 -9.62 8.59 -1.80
CA PRO A 60 -10.04 7.30 -2.31
C PRO A 60 -9.30 6.13 -1.66
N PRO A 61 -9.95 4.95 -1.51
CA PRO A 61 -9.32 3.75 -0.97
C PRO A 61 -7.99 3.40 -1.60
N GLU A 62 -7.77 3.72 -2.87
CA GLU A 62 -6.50 3.52 -3.56
C GLU A 62 -5.32 4.26 -2.90
N LEU A 63 -5.57 5.37 -2.19
CA LEU A 63 -4.53 6.14 -1.50
C LEU A 63 -4.16 5.57 -0.13
N TRP A 64 -5.12 4.98 0.59
CA TRP A 64 -4.94 4.61 1.99
C TRP A 64 -5.05 3.10 2.26
N SER A 65 -5.67 2.34 1.36
CA SER A 65 -5.85 0.90 1.50
C SER A 65 -4.58 0.15 1.14
N VAL A 66 -4.07 -0.61 2.10
CA VAL A 66 -2.97 -1.58 1.91
C VAL A 66 -3.46 -2.94 1.45
N GLY A 67 -4.77 -3.10 1.15
CA GLY A 67 -5.33 -4.41 0.81
C GLY A 67 -4.72 -5.01 -0.45
N HIS A 68 -4.41 -4.19 -1.46
CA HIS A 68 -3.72 -4.63 -2.67
C HIS A 68 -2.30 -5.14 -2.36
N VAL A 69 -1.56 -4.40 -1.52
CA VAL A 69 -0.21 -4.78 -1.07
C VAL A 69 -0.23 -6.14 -0.37
N ILE A 70 -1.25 -6.38 0.47
CA ILE A 70 -1.44 -7.68 1.12
C ILE A 70 -1.78 -8.77 0.10
N ALA A 71 -2.72 -8.52 -0.81
CA ALA A 71 -3.12 -9.51 -1.82
C ALA A 71 -1.96 -9.93 -2.73
N GLU A 72 -0.97 -9.06 -2.94
CA GLU A 72 0.23 -9.34 -3.73
C GLU A 72 1.42 -9.84 -2.90
N GLY A 73 1.25 -10.02 -1.59
CA GLY A 73 2.33 -10.42 -0.69
C GLY A 73 3.48 -9.40 -0.64
N GLN A 74 3.22 -8.16 -1.02
CA GLN A 74 4.21 -7.09 -1.00
C GLN A 74 4.45 -6.59 0.43
N PRO A 75 5.66 -6.08 0.73
CA PRO A 75 5.94 -5.50 2.04
C PRO A 75 5.10 -4.24 2.28
N ARG A 76 4.34 -4.23 3.38
CA ARG A 76 3.44 -3.11 3.76
C ARG A 76 4.14 -1.84 4.25
N GLY A 77 5.40 -1.97 4.68
CA GLY A 77 6.16 -0.89 5.29
C GLY A 77 7.25 -0.37 4.38
N ASN A 78 7.68 0.85 4.66
CA ASN A 78 8.81 1.50 4.00
C ASN A 78 10.18 1.05 4.53
N ASN A 79 10.26 0.14 5.52
CA ASN A 79 11.51 -0.30 6.15
C ASN A 79 12.60 -0.72 5.14
N ALA A 80 12.22 -1.35 4.04
CA ALA A 80 13.16 -1.72 2.98
C ALA A 80 13.75 -0.49 2.29
N THR A 81 12.90 0.49 1.96
CA THR A 81 13.27 1.78 1.39
C THR A 81 14.11 2.60 2.36
N GLU A 82 13.74 2.66 3.65
CA GLU A 82 14.50 3.34 4.70
C GLU A 82 15.88 2.70 4.89
N GLY A 83 15.94 1.36 4.90
CA GLY A 83 17.19 0.62 4.94
C GLY A 83 18.07 0.89 3.72
N TRP A 84 17.49 0.95 2.53
CA TRP A 84 18.19 1.30 1.30
C TRP A 84 18.71 2.75 1.33
N HIS A 85 17.88 3.73 1.74
CA HIS A 85 18.31 5.12 1.93
C HIS A 85 19.45 5.24 2.95
N SER A 86 19.33 4.56 4.10
CA SER A 86 20.38 4.55 5.11
C SER A 86 21.69 3.98 4.57
N ARG A 87 21.63 2.90 3.78
CA ARG A 87 22.81 2.33 3.11
C ARG A 87 23.39 3.30 2.08
N LEU A 88 22.56 3.89 1.23
CA LEU A 88 22.99 4.84 0.20
C LEU A 88 23.72 6.03 0.83
N LEU A 89 23.16 6.61 1.90
CA LEU A 89 23.79 7.73 2.61
C LEU A 89 25.17 7.34 3.17
N LYS A 90 25.33 6.11 3.69
CA LYS A 90 26.63 5.59 4.14
C LYS A 90 27.62 5.41 2.99
N VAL A 91 27.19 4.91 1.84
CA VAL A 91 28.04 4.69 0.65
C VAL A 91 28.48 6.02 0.03
N VAL A 92 27.56 6.99 -0.06
CA VAL A 92 27.84 8.35 -0.51
C VAL A 92 28.85 9.03 0.42
N GLY A 93 28.70 8.82 1.74
CA GLY A 93 29.68 9.22 2.74
C GLY A 93 29.89 10.74 2.84
N ALA A 94 28.93 11.53 2.40
CA ALA A 94 28.96 13.00 2.43
C ALA A 94 27.53 13.55 2.53
N ALA A 95 27.34 14.61 3.32
CA ALA A 95 26.06 15.31 3.43
C ALA A 95 25.69 16.03 2.12
N HIS A 96 26.69 16.54 1.40
CA HIS A 96 26.54 17.24 0.13
C HIS A 96 27.56 16.72 -0.90
N PRO A 97 27.33 15.53 -1.49
CA PRO A 97 28.20 15.03 -2.54
C PRO A 97 28.09 15.91 -3.79
N GLY A 98 29.21 16.14 -4.48
CA GLY A 98 29.17 16.71 -5.83
C GLY A 98 28.36 15.80 -6.77
N PHE A 99 27.65 16.40 -7.73
CA PHE A 99 26.73 15.69 -8.63
C PHE A 99 27.35 14.46 -9.28
N SER A 100 28.56 14.57 -9.86
CA SER A 100 29.23 13.46 -10.53
C SER A 100 29.55 12.31 -9.58
N ARG A 101 29.96 12.61 -8.34
CA ARG A 101 30.23 11.58 -7.33
C ARG A 101 28.93 10.88 -6.93
N PHE A 102 27.87 11.64 -6.69
CA PHE A 102 26.56 11.10 -6.39
C PHE A 102 26.02 10.20 -7.51
N LEU A 103 26.13 10.64 -8.77
CA LEU A 103 25.71 9.86 -9.93
C LEU A 103 26.49 8.55 -10.04
N CYS A 104 27.82 8.58 -9.90
CA CYS A 104 28.63 7.36 -9.89
C CYS A 104 28.24 6.40 -8.76
N THR A 105 27.93 6.92 -7.56
CA THR A 105 27.46 6.07 -6.46
C THR A 105 26.08 5.47 -6.72
N LEU A 106 25.17 6.21 -7.34
CA LEU A 106 23.85 5.72 -7.73
C LEU A 106 23.96 4.61 -8.78
N GLN A 107 24.79 4.79 -9.81
CA GLN A 107 25.02 3.76 -10.84
C GLN A 107 25.58 2.47 -10.24
N ARG A 108 26.51 2.58 -9.27
CA ARG A 108 27.05 1.41 -8.56
C ARG A 108 26.00 0.71 -7.70
N GLU A 109 25.15 1.46 -7.01
CA GLU A 109 24.06 0.90 -6.20
C GLU A 109 22.99 0.23 -7.07
N GLU A 110 22.70 0.77 -8.26
CA GLU A 110 21.78 0.18 -9.24
C GLU A 110 22.33 -1.15 -9.76
N ALA A 111 23.58 -1.18 -10.24
CA ALA A 111 24.24 -2.41 -10.68
C ALA A 111 24.24 -3.49 -9.58
N ALA A 112 24.65 -3.13 -8.35
CA ALA A 112 24.66 -4.06 -7.22
C ALA A 112 23.25 -4.52 -6.79
N THR A 113 22.20 -3.76 -7.11
CA THR A 113 20.81 -4.15 -6.82
C THR A 113 20.27 -5.06 -7.92
N SER A 114 20.59 -4.78 -9.19
CA SER A 114 20.27 -5.64 -10.33
C SER A 114 20.89 -7.02 -10.19
N ASP A 115 22.17 -7.11 -9.78
CA ASP A 115 22.86 -8.37 -9.53
C ASP A 115 22.17 -9.20 -8.44
N ARG A 116 21.76 -8.57 -7.33
CA ARG A 116 21.03 -9.24 -6.25
C ARG A 116 19.65 -9.71 -6.71
N LEU A 117 18.97 -8.91 -7.53
CA LEU A 117 17.67 -9.27 -8.09
C LEU A 117 17.80 -10.48 -9.01
N GLN A 118 18.81 -10.51 -9.89
CA GLN A 118 19.12 -11.67 -10.72
C GLN A 118 19.45 -12.91 -9.88
N ALA A 119 20.22 -12.75 -8.80
CA ALA A 119 20.53 -13.86 -7.90
C ALA A 119 19.29 -14.40 -7.16
N CYS A 120 18.37 -13.51 -6.73
CA CYS A 120 17.08 -13.89 -6.16
C CYS A 120 16.20 -14.62 -7.17
N LEU A 121 16.12 -14.14 -8.42
CA LEU A 121 15.37 -14.81 -9.49
C LEU A 121 15.93 -16.20 -9.83
N ARG A 122 17.23 -16.41 -9.62
CA ARG A 122 17.89 -17.72 -9.75
C ARG A 122 17.73 -18.62 -8.52
N ASP A 123 16.89 -18.22 -7.55
CA ASP A 123 16.68 -18.88 -6.24
C ASP A 123 17.94 -19.04 -5.36
N GLN A 124 19.05 -18.39 -5.70
CA GLN A 124 20.33 -18.57 -5.00
C GLN A 124 20.43 -17.72 -3.72
N GLN A 125 19.59 -16.69 -3.53
CA GLN A 125 19.72 -15.71 -2.44
C GLN A 125 18.41 -15.27 -1.79
N ALA A 126 17.42 -16.16 -1.63
CA ALA A 126 16.28 -15.85 -0.77
C ALA A 126 16.76 -15.73 0.69
N GLY A 127 16.99 -14.50 1.15
CA GLY A 127 17.42 -14.22 2.52
C GLY A 127 16.52 -14.91 3.55
N ARG A 128 17.12 -15.45 4.61
CA ARG A 128 16.41 -16.19 5.66
C ARG A 128 15.52 -15.22 6.45
N GLN A 129 14.25 -15.09 6.08
CA GLN A 129 13.29 -14.32 6.88
C GLN A 129 13.10 -15.00 8.25
N LYS A 130 12.96 -14.19 9.29
CA LYS A 130 12.68 -14.68 10.65
C LYS A 130 11.36 -15.45 10.65
N LYS A 131 11.35 -16.65 11.28
CA LYS A 131 10.16 -17.53 11.35
C LYS A 131 8.92 -16.80 11.88
N ALA A 132 9.08 -15.95 12.90
CA ALA A 132 7.99 -15.15 13.46
C ALA A 132 7.36 -14.18 12.45
N LEU A 133 8.19 -13.57 11.58
CA LEU A 133 7.70 -12.67 10.54
C LEU A 133 6.91 -13.45 9.48
N ARG A 134 7.45 -14.58 9.01
CA ARG A 134 6.76 -15.49 8.08
C ARG A 134 5.39 -15.92 8.59
N LEU A 135 5.33 -16.40 9.84
CA LEU A 135 4.08 -16.83 10.48
C LEU A 135 3.05 -15.69 10.59
N ARG A 136 3.52 -14.46 10.87
CA ARG A 136 2.65 -13.27 10.89
C ARG A 136 2.08 -12.98 9.50
N GLU A 137 2.91 -13.00 8.47
CA GLU A 137 2.47 -12.81 7.07
C GLU A 137 1.46 -13.89 6.67
N GLU A 138 1.76 -15.16 6.93
CA GLU A 138 0.85 -16.28 6.66
C GLU A 138 -0.50 -16.10 7.35
N LYS A 139 -0.52 -15.64 8.60
CA LYS A 139 -1.77 -15.36 9.33
C LYS A 139 -2.57 -14.23 8.66
N LEU A 140 -1.92 -13.15 8.23
CA LEU A 140 -2.57 -12.04 7.52
C LEU A 140 -3.13 -12.49 6.18
N MET A 141 -2.36 -13.26 5.41
CA MET A 141 -2.82 -13.82 4.13
C MET A 141 -4.03 -14.73 4.31
N ARG A 142 -4.08 -15.55 5.37
CA ARG A 142 -5.26 -16.37 5.69
C ARG A 142 -6.49 -15.50 6.01
N LEU A 143 -6.33 -14.44 6.81
CA LEU A 143 -7.44 -13.54 7.16
C LEU A 143 -7.98 -12.75 5.95
N CYS A 144 -7.15 -12.52 4.94
CA CYS A 144 -7.53 -11.86 3.69
C CYS A 144 -8.01 -12.84 2.61
N GLY A 145 -7.54 -14.09 2.61
CA GLY A 145 -7.88 -15.11 1.59
C GLY A 145 -9.03 -16.06 1.94
N ASN A 146 -9.40 -16.21 3.23
CA ASN A 146 -10.54 -17.04 3.66
C ASN A 146 -11.88 -16.26 3.70
N ARG A 147 -12.13 -15.36 2.75
CA ARG A 147 -13.41 -14.63 2.65
C ARG A 147 -13.97 -14.63 1.25
#